data_AF-A0A0F2SHT5-F1
#
_entry.id   AF-A0A0F2SHT5-F1
#
_cell.length_a   1.000
_cell.length_b   1.000
_cell.length_c   1.000
_cell.angle_alpha   90.00
_cell.angle_beta   90.00
_cell.angle_gamma   90.00
#
_symmetry.space_group_name_H-M   'P 1'
#
loop_
_entity.id
_entity.type
_entity.pdbx_description
1 polymer ?
#
loop_
_entity_poly.entity_id
_entity_poly.type
_entity_poly.pdbx_seq_one_letter_code
_entity_poly.pdbx_strand_id
1 'polypeptide(L)' 'MKTSVIKGVRNHKRVISSVGASMATEGLQPSLHAQALGKQYLEDKITSREAVARIKERHSAKFGR' A
#
# COMPACT_ATOMS: atom_id res chain seq x y z
N MET A 1 10.71 23.19 0.14
CA MET A 1 9.40 23.46 -0.48
C MET A 1 8.49 22.28 -0.19
N LYS A 2 7.46 22.46 0.63
CA LYS A 2 6.43 21.43 0.84
C LYS A 2 5.52 21.49 -0.39
N THR A 3 5.68 20.55 -1.30
CA THR A 3 4.80 20.41 -2.47
C THR A 3 3.39 20.14 -1.98
N SER A 4 2.61 21.21 -1.82
CA SER A 4 1.17 21.16 -1.62
C SER A 4 0.55 20.78 -2.96
N VAL A 5 0.73 19.52 -3.36
CA VAL A 5 -0.02 18.93 -4.46
C VAL A 5 -1.45 18.86 -3.96
N ILE A 6 -2.33 19.55 -4.68
CA ILE A 6 -3.79 19.58 -4.55
C ILE A 6 -4.28 18.26 -3.95
N LYS A 7 -4.48 18.23 -2.63
CA LYS A 7 -5.06 17.10 -1.89
C LYS A 7 -6.56 17.10 -2.19
N GLY A 8 -6.93 16.80 -3.43
CA GLY A 8 -8.26 16.28 -3.69
C GLY A 8 -8.42 15.10 -2.73
N VAL A 9 -9.46 15.13 -1.90
CA VAL A 9 -9.69 14.14 -0.84
C VAL A 9 -9.61 12.77 -1.48
N ARG A 10 -8.44 12.11 -1.40
CA ARG A 10 -8.23 10.82 -2.04
C ARG A 10 -9.20 9.90 -1.33
N ASN A 11 -10.22 9.43 -2.03
CA ASN A 11 -11.11 8.45 -1.45
C ASN A 11 -10.31 7.16 -1.30
N HIS A 12 -9.68 6.96 -0.14
CA HIS A 12 -8.79 5.82 0.13
C HIS A 12 -9.50 4.49 -0.16
N LYS A 13 -10.82 4.42 0.11
CA LYS A 13 -11.64 3.26 -0.20
C LYS A 13 -11.69 2.98 -1.71
N ARG A 14 -11.82 4.03 -2.54
CA ARG A 14 -11.80 3.90 -4.01
C ARG A 14 -10.44 3.38 -4.49
N VAL A 15 -9.34 3.91 -3.96
CA VAL A 15 -7.99 3.45 -4.32
C VAL A 15 -7.80 1.97 -3.95
N ILE A 16 -8.12 1.60 -2.71
CA ILE A 16 -8.02 0.21 -2.23
C ILE A 16 -8.90 -0.73 -3.07
N SER A 17 -10.14 -0.32 -3.39
CA SER A 17 -11.06 -1.10 -4.20
C SER A 17 -10.56 -1.28 -5.63
N SER A 18 -9.99 -0.23 -6.24
CA SER A 18 -9.46 -0.30 -7.60
C SER A 18 -8.28 -1.26 -7.68
N VAL A 19 -7.34 -1.17 -6.73
CA VAL A 19 -6.19 -2.09 -6.67
C VAL A 19 -6.67 -3.53 -6.46
N GLY A 20 -7.62 -3.75 -5.55
CA GLY A 20 -8.21 -5.07 -5.33
C GLY A 20 -8.87 -5.65 -6.59
N ALA A 21 -9.61 -4.84 -7.34
CA ALA A 21 -10.23 -5.25 -8.60
C ALA A 21 -9.20 -5.64 -9.67
N SER A 22 -8.11 -4.86 -9.81
CA SER A 22 -7.02 -5.19 -10.74
C SER A 22 -6.34 -6.51 -10.37
N MET A 23 -6.03 -6.71 -9.08
CA MET A 23 -5.45 -7.98 -8.62
C MET A 23 -6.39 -9.16 -8.85
N ALA A 24 -7.68 -8.99 -8.56
CA ALA A 24 -8.68 -10.04 -8.78
C ALA A 24 -8.83 -10.40 -10.26
N THR A 25 -8.71 -9.41 -11.17
CA THR A 25 -8.72 -9.64 -12.63
C THR A 25 -7.57 -10.56 -13.06
N GLU A 26 -6.43 -10.49 -12.37
CA GLU A 26 -5.26 -11.35 -12.58
C GLU A 26 -5.31 -12.66 -11.75
N GLY A 27 -6.41 -12.93 -11.04
CA GLY A 27 -6.54 -14.09 -10.15
C GLY A 27 -5.69 -14.01 -8.88
N LEU A 28 -5.17 -12.82 -8.54
CA LEU A 28 -4.33 -12.59 -7.38
C LEU A 28 -5.14 -12.13 -6.17
N GLN A 29 -4.74 -12.60 -4.99
CA GLN A 29 -5.31 -12.18 -3.72
C GLN A 29 -4.37 -11.20 -3.00
N PRO A 30 -4.85 -10.00 -2.61
CA PRO A 30 -4.05 -9.03 -1.90
C PRO A 30 -3.64 -9.52 -0.51
N SER A 31 -2.37 -9.31 -0.15
CA SER A 31 -1.86 -9.58 1.18
C SER A 31 -2.50 -8.65 2.22
N LEU A 32 -3.10 -9.21 3.27
CA LEU A 32 -3.65 -8.46 4.40
C LEU A 32 -2.64 -7.49 5.03
N HIS A 33 -1.36 -7.87 5.03
CA HIS A 33 -0.29 -7.01 5.52
C HIS A 33 -0.02 -5.83 4.60
N ALA A 34 0.05 -6.09 3.29
CA ALA A 34 0.25 -5.04 2.30
C ALA A 34 -0.94 -4.07 2.29
N GLN A 35 -2.17 -4.57 2.49
CA GLN A 35 -3.36 -3.73 2.65
C GLN A 35 -3.28 -2.83 3.88
N ALA A 36 -2.85 -3.36 5.04
CA ALA A 36 -2.70 -2.57 6.26
C ALA A 36 -1.65 -1.45 6.11
N LEU A 37 -0.51 -1.74 5.46
CA LEU A 37 0.52 -0.75 5.17
C LEU A 37 0.04 0.27 4.12
N GLY A 38 -0.65 -0.18 3.08
CA GLY A 38 -1.26 0.69 2.07
C GLY A 38 -2.25 1.68 2.69
N LYS A 39 -3.04 1.25 3.67
CA LYS A 39 -3.92 2.16 4.43
C LYS A 39 -3.13 3.21 5.20
N GLN A 40 -2.07 2.83 5.91
CA GLN A 40 -1.21 3.78 6.64
C GLN A 40 -0.55 4.79 5.69
N TYR A 41 -0.11 4.35 4.49
CA TYR A 41 0.45 5.22 3.47
C TYR A 41 -0.59 6.22 2.93
N LEU A 42 -1.80 5.75 2.61
CA LEU A 42 -2.87 6.61 2.11
C LEU A 42 -3.31 7.64 3.15
N GLU A 43 -3.31 7.27 4.43
CA GLU A 43 -3.55 8.16 5.57
C GLU A 43 -2.35 9.08 5.90
N ASP A 44 -1.30 9.08 5.08
CA ASP A 44 -0.05 9.84 5.26
C ASP A 44 0.66 9.57 6.62
N LYS A 45 0.38 8.43 7.26
CA LYS A 45 1.02 8.01 8.53
C LYS A 45 2.43 7.48 8.33
N ILE A 46 2.71 6.97 7.13
CA ILE A 46 4.02 6.49 6.70
C ILE A 46 4.28 6.98 5.28
N THR A 47 5.56 7.14 4.94
CA THR A 47 6.00 7.41 3.58
C THR A 47 5.89 6.16 2.70
N SER A 48 5.89 6.35 1.37
CA SER A 48 5.98 5.24 0.41
C SER A 48 7.25 4.41 0.62
N ARG A 49 8.38 5.05 0.96
CA ARG A 49 9.66 4.38 1.21
C ARG A 49 9.57 3.43 2.41
N GLU A 50 8.94 3.87 3.50
CA GLU A 50 8.70 3.03 4.68
C GLU A 50 7.74 1.89 4.40
N ALA A 51 6.65 2.14 3.67
CA ALA A 51 5.71 1.09 3.28
C ALA A 51 6.41 -0.03 2.49
N VAL A 52 7.21 0.33 1.48
CA VAL A 52 7.97 -0.63 0.67
C VAL A 52 9.00 -1.39 1.50
N ALA A 53 9.73 -0.70 2.39
CA ALA A 53 10.72 -1.33 3.26
C ALA A 53 10.09 -2.41 4.14
N ARG A 54 8.94 -2.12 4.79
CA ARG A 54 8.23 -3.08 5.65
C ARG A 54 7.66 -4.26 4.88
N ILE A 55 7.15 -4.04 3.66
CA ILE A 55 6.72 -5.14 2.78
C ILE A 55 7.91 -6.05 2.46
N LYS A 56 9.04 -5.47 2.05
CA LYS A 56 10.26 -6.23 1.71
C LYS A 56 10.79 -7.02 2.91
N GLU A 57 10.89 -6.39 4.07
CA GLU A 57 11.36 -7.02 5.32
C GLU A 57 10.56 -8.27 5.67
N ARG A 58 9.22 -8.20 5.59
CA ARG A 58 8.36 -9.36 5.85
C ARG A 58 8.59 -10.50 4.86
N HIS A 59 8.83 -10.18 3.59
CA HIS A 59 9.12 -11.19 2.58
C HIS A 59 10.53 -11.76 2.72
N SER A 60 11.54 -10.94 2.99
CA SER A 60 12.93 -11.40 3.18
C SER A 60 13.10 -12.25 4.42
N ALA A 61 12.37 -11.97 5.51
CA ALA A 61 12.36 -12.80 6.70
C ALA A 61 11.89 -14.25 6.44
N LYS A 62 11.17 -14.48 5.33
CA LYS A 62 10.66 -15.80 4.96
C LYS A 62 11.65 -16.65 4.15
N PHE A 63 12.70 -16.05 3.58
CA PHE A 63 13.68 -16.73 2.72
C PHE A 63 15.10 -16.78 3.31
N GLY A 64 15.25 -16.44 4.60
CA GLY A 64 16.53 -16.49 5.32
C GLY A 64 16.81 -17.81 6.05
N ARG A 65 16.28 -18.95 5.60
CA ARG A 65 16.64 -20.29 6.10
C ARG A 65 17.20 -21.14 4.98
#